data_AF-A0A844GAM6-F1
#
_entry.id   AF-A0A844GAM6-F1
#
_cell.length_a   1.000
_cell.length_b   1.000
_cell.length_c   1.000
_cell.angle_alpha   90.00
_cell.angle_beta   90.00
_cell.angle_gamma   90.00
#
_symmetry.space_group_name_H-M   'P 1'
#
loop_
_entity.id
_entity.type
_entity.pdbx_description
1 polymer ?
#
loop_
_entity_poly.entity_id
_entity_poly.type
_entity_poly.pdbx_seq_one_letter_code
_entity_poly.pdbx_strand_id
1 'polypeptide(L)'
;MSRKPSLHNGCSRGRWCNAICKRFVTIWRPSIMDELPTPLLPDFNSLVELYRQNPLAFEALRSQLLQAQVEAAAPRNRLKLEQTLTLIELTRRAAKNPVHAMVLANRLMWTAFGRLHRMFDEGTPLTVQERTHSAKVLVFAPRRPRDRPAR
;
A
#
# COMPACT_ATOMS: atom_id res chain seq x y z
N MET A 1 23.26 -45.95 -27.81
CA MET A 1 24.17 -44.89 -28.31
C MET A 1 23.61 -43.53 -27.89
N SER A 2 24.45 -42.73 -27.23
CA SER A 2 24.54 -41.25 -27.21
C SER A 2 23.27 -40.40 -27.11
N ARG A 3 23.15 -39.36 -26.28
CA ARG A 3 24.02 -38.63 -25.34
C ARG A 3 23.07 -37.73 -24.51
N LYS A 4 23.34 -37.52 -23.21
CA LYS A 4 22.80 -36.36 -22.48
C LYS A 4 23.47 -35.07 -23.00
N PRO A 5 22.84 -33.90 -22.79
CA PRO A 5 23.55 -32.92 -21.99
C PRO A 5 22.67 -32.28 -20.90
N SER A 6 23.24 -32.19 -19.70
CA SER A 6 22.94 -31.19 -18.69
C SER A 6 23.46 -29.82 -19.14
N LEU A 7 22.79 -28.72 -18.80
CA LEU A 7 23.40 -27.44 -18.41
C LEU A 7 22.33 -26.43 -17.94
N HIS A 8 22.36 -26.19 -16.62
CA HIS A 8 22.43 -24.88 -15.97
C HIS A 8 21.58 -23.68 -16.42
N ASN A 9 20.94 -23.13 -15.38
CA ASN A 9 20.95 -21.73 -14.96
C ASN A 9 20.16 -20.70 -15.77
N GLY A 10 19.26 -20.00 -15.05
CA GLY A 10 18.83 -18.67 -15.47
C GLY A 10 17.42 -18.28 -15.05
N CYS A 11 17.08 -18.42 -13.76
CA CYS A 11 15.91 -17.75 -13.20
C CYS A 11 16.13 -16.22 -13.29
N SER A 12 15.74 -15.61 -14.41
CA SER A 12 15.79 -14.17 -14.65
C SER A 12 14.56 -13.48 -14.05
N ARG A 13 14.25 -13.78 -12.79
CA ARG A 13 13.26 -13.03 -11.98
C ARG A 13 13.97 -11.84 -11.30
N GLY A 14 14.35 -10.83 -12.08
CA GLY A 14 15.09 -9.68 -11.56
C GLY A 14 14.55 -8.30 -11.91
N ARG A 15 13.56 -8.19 -12.81
CA ARG A 15 13.08 -6.87 -13.28
C ARG A 15 11.59 -6.61 -13.10
N TRP A 16 10.76 -7.65 -12.92
CA TRP A 16 9.31 -7.48 -12.76
C TRP A 16 8.86 -7.20 -11.31
N CYS A 17 9.66 -7.58 -10.30
CA CYS A 17 9.30 -7.31 -8.90
C CYS A 17 9.44 -5.82 -8.52
N ASN A 18 10.35 -5.08 -9.17
CA ASN A 18 10.62 -3.67 -8.84
C ASN A 18 9.58 -2.72 -9.47
N ALA A 19 8.98 -3.11 -10.61
CA ALA A 19 7.98 -2.29 -11.30
C ALA A 19 6.64 -2.22 -10.56
N ILE A 20 6.22 -3.32 -9.92
CA ILE A 20 4.96 -3.37 -9.15
C ILE A 20 5.06 -2.50 -7.88
N CYS A 21 6.21 -2.52 -7.18
CA CYS A 21 6.41 -1.66 -6.01
C CYS A 21 6.49 -0.16 -6.35
N LYS A 22 7.16 0.23 -7.45
CA LYS A 22 7.28 1.65 -7.82
C LYS A 22 5.98 2.24 -8.41
N ARG A 23 5.14 1.42 -9.05
CA ARG A 23 3.86 1.86 -9.62
C ARG A 23 2.76 2.04 -8.55
N PHE A 24 2.84 1.29 -7.45
CA PHE A 24 1.88 1.42 -6.35
C PHE A 24 2.00 2.76 -5.61
N VAL A 25 3.22 3.29 -5.45
CA VAL A 25 3.47 4.58 -4.78
C VAL A 25 2.99 5.78 -5.61
N THR A 26 2.97 5.67 -6.94
CA THR A 26 2.61 6.79 -7.84
C THR A 26 1.14 6.84 -8.20
N ILE A 27 0.44 5.71 -8.23
CA ILE A 27 -1.00 5.65 -8.57
C ILE A 27 -1.89 6.01 -7.35
N TRP A 28 -1.39 5.82 -6.13
CA TRP A 28 -2.12 6.07 -4.89
C TRP A 28 -1.84 7.44 -4.25
N ARG A 29 -1.56 8.48 -5.05
CA ARG A 29 -1.47 9.86 -4.58
C ARG A 29 -2.74 10.68 -4.93
N PRO A 30 -3.92 10.40 -4.35
CA PRO A 30 -4.91 11.44 -4.12
C PRO A 30 -4.65 12.11 -2.76
N SER A 31 -5.10 13.36 -2.63
CA SER A 31 -4.97 14.39 -1.58
C SER A 31 -5.13 14.02 -0.08
N ILE A 32 -5.03 12.75 0.32
CA ILE A 32 -5.10 12.32 1.72
C ILE A 32 -3.74 12.46 2.43
N MET A 33 -2.64 12.43 1.70
CA MET A 33 -1.28 12.70 2.21
C MET A 33 -0.83 14.12 1.83
N ASP A 34 -1.49 15.13 2.37
CA ASP A 34 -0.87 16.45 2.46
C ASP A 34 0.20 16.37 3.56
N GLU A 35 1.46 16.24 3.12
CA GLU A 35 2.68 16.62 3.83
C GLU A 35 2.95 15.99 5.21
N LEU A 36 2.74 14.69 5.37
CA LEU A 36 3.38 14.00 6.50
C LEU A 36 4.90 14.01 6.29
N PRO A 37 5.70 14.54 7.23
CA PRO A 37 7.14 14.51 7.13
C PRO A 37 7.59 13.07 7.10
N THR A 38 8.32 12.65 6.05
CA THR A 38 8.86 11.30 5.98
C THR A 38 9.72 11.05 7.21
N PRO A 39 9.39 10.05 8.05
CA PRO A 39 10.17 9.80 9.25
C PRO A 39 11.58 9.42 8.83
N LEU A 40 12.59 10.05 9.43
CA LEU A 40 13.99 9.71 9.21
C LEU A 40 14.23 8.34 9.83
N LEU A 41 14.09 7.29 9.01
CA LEU A 41 14.29 5.92 9.43
C LEU A 41 15.79 5.60 9.42
N PRO A 42 16.35 5.00 10.49
CA PRO A 42 17.71 4.48 10.46
C PRO A 42 17.88 3.46 9.34
N ASP A 43 19.13 3.24 8.90
CA ASP A 43 19.40 2.23 7.89
C ASP A 43 19.02 0.81 8.39
N PHE A 44 18.79 -0.09 7.44
CA PHE A 44 18.32 -1.44 7.75
C PHE A 44 19.29 -2.22 8.66
N ASN A 45 20.61 -2.07 8.45
CA ASN A 45 21.59 -2.81 9.25
C ASN A 45 21.59 -2.32 10.70
N SER A 46 21.47 -1.00 10.91
CA SER A 46 21.33 -0.42 12.26
C SER A 46 20.07 -0.93 12.96
N LEU A 47 18.95 -1.06 12.26
CA LEU A 47 17.71 -1.60 12.83
C LEU A 47 17.83 -3.08 13.20
N VAL A 48 18.48 -3.88 12.35
CA VAL A 48 18.74 -5.30 12.62
C VAL A 48 19.64 -5.46 13.83
N GLU A 49 20.69 -4.65 13.93
CA GLU A 49 21.61 -4.69 15.05
C GLU A 49 20.93 -4.28 16.35
N LEU A 50 20.13 -3.20 16.32
CA LEU A 50 19.32 -2.77 17.46
C LEU A 50 18.38 -3.87 17.94
N TYR A 51 17.70 -4.58 17.01
CA TYR A 51 16.81 -5.67 17.38
C TYR A 51 17.55 -6.85 18.02
N ARG A 52 18.75 -7.20 17.51
CA ARG A 52 19.57 -8.29 18.06
C ARG A 52 20.10 -7.98 19.45
N GLN A 53 20.55 -6.74 19.67
CA GLN A 53 21.12 -6.33 20.94
C GLN A 53 20.04 -6.03 21.99
N ASN A 54 18.99 -5.30 21.60
CA ASN A 54 17.93 -4.87 22.50
C ASN A 54 16.56 -4.81 21.79
N PRO A 55 15.80 -5.93 21.79
CA PRO A 55 14.47 -5.99 21.19
C PRO A 55 13.48 -4.96 21.75
N LEU A 56 13.60 -4.61 23.04
CA LEU A 56 12.71 -3.62 23.67
C LEU A 56 12.99 -2.20 23.16
N ALA A 57 14.26 -1.84 22.97
CA ALA A 57 14.64 -0.56 22.39
C ALA A 57 14.18 -0.43 20.94
N PHE A 58 14.24 -1.52 20.16
CA PHE A 58 13.69 -1.55 18.81
C PHE A 58 12.17 -1.27 18.80
N GLU A 59 11.41 -1.91 19.69
CA GLU A 59 9.97 -1.69 19.80
C GLU A 59 9.61 -0.28 20.29
N ALA A 60 10.42 0.30 21.17
CA ALA A 60 10.27 1.68 21.61
C ALA A 60 10.49 2.65 20.44
N LEU A 61 11.58 2.49 19.68
CA LEU A 61 11.87 3.30 18.50
C LEU A 61 10.73 3.20 17.46
N ARG A 62 10.26 1.99 17.18
CA ARG A 62 9.13 1.76 16.27
C ARG A 62 7.88 2.50 16.71
N SER A 63 7.55 2.43 18.01
CA SER A 63 6.38 3.10 18.57
C SER A 63 6.51 4.62 18.49
N GLN A 64 7.69 5.17 18.78
CA GLN A 64 7.99 6.60 18.68
C GLN A 64 7.85 7.11 17.24
N LEU A 65 8.41 6.40 16.25
CA LEU A 65 8.32 6.79 14.85
C LEU A 65 6.87 6.78 14.34
N LEU A 66 6.07 5.80 14.73
CA LEU A 66 4.67 5.73 14.34
C LEU A 66 3.83 6.83 15.01
N GLN A 67 4.04 7.09 16.31
CA GLN A 67 3.33 8.16 17.01
C GLN A 67 3.67 9.52 16.42
N ALA A 68 4.95 9.79 16.10
CA ALA A 68 5.35 11.04 15.47
C ALA A 68 4.61 11.29 14.13
N GLN A 69 4.32 10.23 13.36
CA GLN A 69 3.53 10.35 12.13
C GLN A 69 2.05 10.65 12.40
N VAL A 70 1.48 10.09 13.46
CA VAL A 70 0.10 10.39 13.86
C VAL A 70 -0.01 11.84 14.32
N GLU A 71 0.94 12.32 15.11
CA GLU A 71 0.96 13.71 15.60
C GLU A 71 1.13 14.72 14.46
N ALA A 72 2.02 14.42 13.50
CA ALA A 72 2.27 15.28 12.35
C ALA A 72 1.09 15.32 11.35
N ALA A 73 0.10 14.42 11.47
CA ALA A 73 -1.03 14.38 10.57
C ALA A 73 -1.99 15.57 10.76
N ALA A 74 -2.63 15.99 9.67
CA ALA A 74 -3.69 16.99 9.71
C ALA A 74 -4.78 16.59 10.73
N PRO A 75 -5.36 17.55 11.49
CA PRO A 75 -6.32 17.25 12.57
C PRO A 75 -7.50 16.39 12.12
N ARG A 76 -7.99 16.59 10.89
CA ARG A 76 -9.07 15.80 10.27
C ARG A 76 -8.77 14.29 10.19
N ASN A 77 -7.51 13.92 10.09
CA ASN A 77 -7.06 12.55 9.87
C ASN A 77 -6.51 11.89 11.16
N ARG A 78 -6.11 12.68 12.16
CA ARG A 78 -5.40 12.20 13.36
C ARG A 78 -6.16 11.11 14.11
N LEU A 79 -7.44 11.33 14.44
CA LEU A 79 -8.27 10.35 15.14
C LEU A 79 -8.33 9.00 14.40
N LYS A 80 -8.47 9.03 13.07
CA LYS A 80 -8.54 7.81 12.26
C LYS A 80 -7.20 7.08 12.21
N LEU A 81 -6.10 7.82 12.20
CA LEU A 81 -4.74 7.26 12.26
C LEU A 81 -4.44 6.66 13.63
N GLU A 82 -4.85 7.30 14.73
CA GLU A 82 -4.74 6.76 16.10
C GLU A 82 -5.48 5.42 16.25
N GLN A 83 -6.71 5.36 15.75
CA GLN A 83 -7.52 4.13 15.73
C GLN A 83 -6.85 3.03 14.91
N THR A 84 -6.29 3.39 13.75
CA THR A 84 -5.58 2.45 12.88
C THR A 84 -4.30 1.93 13.55
N LEU A 85 -3.50 2.82 14.16
CA LEU A 85 -2.29 2.47 14.89
C LEU A 85 -2.61 1.54 16.07
N THR A 86 -3.66 1.86 16.84
CA THR A 86 -4.14 1.02 17.93
C THR A 86 -4.48 -0.39 17.45
N LEU A 87 -5.21 -0.51 16.33
CA LEU A 87 -5.56 -1.80 15.75
C LEU A 87 -4.32 -2.60 15.32
N ILE A 88 -3.33 -1.94 14.71
CA ILE A 88 -2.06 -2.55 14.30
C ILE A 88 -1.30 -3.06 15.53
N GLU A 89 -1.21 -2.27 16.61
CA GLU A 89 -0.52 -2.68 17.84
C GLU A 89 -1.19 -3.87 18.53
N LEU A 90 -2.52 -3.85 18.66
CA LEU A 90 -3.27 -4.97 19.23
C LEU A 90 -3.04 -6.25 18.42
N THR A 91 -3.07 -6.13 17.10
CA THR A 91 -2.85 -7.26 16.18
C THR A 91 -1.44 -7.82 16.30
N ARG A 92 -0.43 -6.95 16.43
CA ARG A 92 0.96 -7.35 16.64
C ARG A 92 1.13 -8.06 17.98
N ARG A 93 0.55 -7.53 19.06
CA ARG A 93 0.61 -8.13 20.41
C ARG A 93 -0.07 -9.50 20.48
N ALA A 94 -1.15 -9.69 19.73
CA ALA A 94 -1.84 -10.98 19.63
C ALA A 94 -1.08 -12.01 18.78
N ALA A 95 -0.07 -11.60 18.01
CA ALA A 95 0.69 -12.50 17.17
C ALA A 95 1.62 -13.40 17.99
N LYS A 96 1.76 -14.64 17.53
CA LYS A 96 2.59 -15.68 18.18
C LYS A 96 4.08 -15.49 17.94
N ASN A 97 4.44 -14.85 16.83
CA ASN A 97 5.80 -14.57 16.42
C ASN A 97 5.80 -13.43 15.37
N PRO A 98 6.96 -12.84 15.04
CA PRO A 98 7.04 -11.70 14.11
C PRO A 98 6.49 -12.01 12.71
N VAL A 99 6.70 -13.22 12.20
CA VAL A 99 6.17 -13.64 10.89
C VAL A 99 4.64 -13.71 10.92
N HIS A 100 4.07 -14.24 11.99
CA HIS A 100 2.63 -14.25 12.20
C HIS A 100 2.06 -12.83 12.28
N ALA A 101 2.77 -11.89 12.92
CA ALA A 101 2.37 -10.48 12.93
C ALA A 101 2.30 -9.89 11.51
N MET A 102 3.26 -10.22 10.64
CA MET A 102 3.22 -9.79 9.23
C MET A 102 2.03 -10.38 8.47
N VAL A 103 1.70 -11.66 8.68
CA VAL A 103 0.52 -12.30 8.07
C VAL A 103 -0.76 -11.59 8.50
N LEU A 104 -0.89 -11.28 9.80
CA LEU A 104 -2.06 -10.57 10.32
C LEU A 104 -2.13 -9.13 9.80
N ALA A 105 -1.00 -8.41 9.75
CA ALA A 105 -0.93 -7.07 9.17
C ALA A 105 -1.32 -7.06 7.68
N ASN A 106 -0.86 -8.03 6.90
CA ASN A 106 -1.27 -8.20 5.51
C ASN A 106 -2.79 -8.45 5.40
N ARG A 107 -3.36 -9.27 6.29
CA ARG A 107 -4.81 -9.50 6.34
C ARG A 107 -5.60 -8.23 6.66
N LEU A 108 -5.14 -7.42 7.61
CA LEU A 108 -5.74 -6.11 7.92
C LEU A 108 -5.75 -5.20 6.68
N MET A 109 -4.62 -5.14 5.97
CA MET A 109 -4.46 -4.34 4.76
C MET A 109 -5.45 -4.78 3.67
N TRP A 110 -5.54 -6.08 3.40
CA TRP A 110 -6.50 -6.63 2.42
C TRP A 110 -7.95 -6.41 2.83
N THR A 111 -8.25 -6.45 4.13
CA THR A 111 -9.60 -6.16 4.63
C THR A 111 -9.98 -4.70 4.42
N ALA A 112 -9.04 -3.78 4.68
CA ALA A 112 -9.24 -2.35 4.41
C ALA A 112 -9.41 -2.10 2.91
N PHE A 113 -8.58 -2.73 2.07
CA PHE A 113 -8.68 -2.65 0.62
C PHE A 113 -10.03 -3.18 0.10
N GLY A 114 -10.48 -4.35 0.56
CA GLY A 114 -11.78 -4.90 0.15
C GLY A 114 -12.97 -4.06 0.61
N ARG A 115 -12.86 -3.36 1.74
CA ARG A 115 -13.88 -2.38 2.16
C ARG A 115 -13.92 -1.19 1.22
N LEU A 116 -12.74 -0.64 0.88
CA LEU A 116 -12.63 0.47 -0.05
C LEU A 116 -13.16 0.10 -1.44
N HIS A 117 -12.80 -1.08 -1.94
CA HIS A 117 -13.27 -1.60 -3.22
C HIS A 117 -14.79 -1.70 -3.26
N ARG A 118 -15.41 -2.24 -2.20
CA ARG A 118 -16.88 -2.26 -2.07
C ARG A 118 -17.50 -0.87 -2.08
N MET A 119 -16.92 0.10 -1.36
CA MET A 119 -17.42 1.48 -1.38
C MET A 119 -17.37 2.10 -2.77
N PHE A 120 -16.39 1.73 -3.60
CA PHE A 120 -16.31 2.17 -4.99
C PHE A 120 -17.29 1.43 -5.92
N ASP A 121 -17.41 0.12 -5.78
CA ASP A 121 -18.25 -0.71 -6.64
C ASP A 121 -19.75 -0.57 -6.34
N GLU A 122 -20.11 -0.60 -5.06
CA GLU A 122 -21.49 -0.49 -4.59
C GLU A 122 -21.98 0.97 -4.71
N GLY A 123 -21.04 1.92 -4.76
CA GLY A 123 -21.29 3.35 -4.79
C GLY A 123 -21.95 3.86 -3.51
N THR A 124 -21.51 4.99 -2.99
CA THR A 124 -22.40 5.75 -2.09
C THR A 124 -23.60 6.21 -2.91
N PRO A 125 -24.84 5.92 -2.48
CA PRO A 125 -26.01 6.46 -3.17
C PRO A 125 -25.87 7.98 -3.17
N LEU A 126 -25.84 8.57 -4.37
CA LEU A 126 -25.76 10.02 -4.54
C LEU A 126 -26.81 10.69 -3.66
N THR A 127 -26.39 11.69 -2.89
CA THR A 127 -27.32 12.55 -2.17
C THR A 127 -28.28 13.20 -3.17
N VAL A 128 -29.48 13.61 -2.71
CA VAL A 128 -30.48 14.23 -3.59
C VAL A 128 -29.87 15.41 -4.37
N GLN A 129 -28.95 16.15 -3.75
CA GLN A 129 -28.27 17.30 -4.33
C GLN A 129 -27.25 16.89 -5.41
N GLU A 130 -26.46 15.84 -5.21
CA GLU A 130 -25.53 15.34 -6.24
C GLU A 130 -26.25 14.71 -7.45
N ARG A 131 -27.47 14.18 -7.25
CA ARG A 131 -28.32 13.72 -8.36
C ARG A 131 -28.80 14.88 -9.24
N THR A 132 -29.13 16.02 -8.65
CA THR A 132 -29.54 17.23 -9.38
C THR A 132 -28.40 17.85 -10.18
N HIS A 133 -27.15 17.67 -9.74
CA HIS A 133 -25.93 18.07 -10.45
C HIS A 133 -25.30 16.90 -11.24
N SER A 134 -26.14 16.00 -11.78
CA SER A 134 -25.65 14.86 -12.54
C SER A 134 -24.84 15.30 -13.76
N ALA A 135 -23.65 14.69 -13.91
CA ALA A 135 -22.73 14.99 -14.99
C ALA A 135 -23.37 14.68 -16.35
N LYS A 136 -23.20 15.59 -17.31
CA LYS A 136 -23.64 15.38 -18.69
C LYS A 136 -22.78 14.27 -19.29
N VAL A 137 -23.40 13.11 -19.57
CA VAL A 137 -22.73 12.00 -20.24
C VAL A 137 -22.24 12.49 -21.61
N LEU A 138 -20.92 12.66 -21.76
CA LEU A 138 -20.33 12.99 -23.05
C LEU A 138 -20.39 11.73 -23.91
N VAL A 139 -21.10 11.80 -25.02
CA VAL A 139 -21.14 10.72 -26.00
C VAL A 139 -19.75 10.61 -26.63
N PHE A 140 -19.02 9.55 -26.33
CA PHE A 140 -17.77 9.26 -27.01
C PHE A 140 -18.12 8.78 -28.42
N ALA A 141 -17.83 9.61 -29.43
CA ALA A 141 -17.91 9.17 -30.81
C ALA A 141 -16.97 7.97 -31.02
N PRO A 142 -17.40 6.92 -31.76
CA PRO A 142 -16.54 5.79 -32.07
C PRO A 142 -15.25 6.32 -32.73
N ARG A 143 -14.09 5.79 -32.30
CA ARG A 143 -12.81 6.15 -32.93
C ARG A 143 -12.94 5.84 -34.43
N ARG A 144 -12.70 6.85 -35.28
CA ARG A 144 -12.67 6.64 -36.72
C ARG A 144 -11.67 5.52 -37.04
N PRO A 145 -12.03 4.56 -37.92
CA PRO A 145 -11.07 3.57 -38.38
C PRO A 145 -9.85 4.30 -38.93
N ARG A 146 -8.67 3.86 -38.51
CA ARG A 146 -7.40 4.44 -38.95
C ARG A 146 -7.28 4.11 -40.43
N ASP A 147 -7.32 5.13 -41.30
CA ASP A 147 -7.03 4.96 -42.72
C ASP A 147 -5.64 4.34 -42.84
N ARG A 148 -5.60 3.05 -43.15
CA ARG A 148 -4.37 2.35 -43.49
C ARG A 148 -4.11 2.71 -44.95
N PRO A 149 -3.01 3.40 -45.30
CA PRO A 149 -2.74 3.74 -46.68
C PRO A 149 -2.68 2.46 -47.52
N ALA A 150 -3.43 2.47 -48.63
CA ALA A 150 -3.39 1.41 -49.62
C ALA A 150 -1.97 1.33 -50.20
N ARG A 151 -1.49 0.10 -50.37
CA ARG A 151 -0.14 -0.22 -50.83
C ARG A 151 -0.09 -0.25 -52.34
#